data_AF-A0A2M8FGJ3-F1
#
_entry.id   AF-A0A2M8FGJ3-F1
#
_cell.length_a   1.000
_cell.length_b   1.000
_cell.length_c   1.000
_cell.angle_alpha   90.00
_cell.angle_beta   90.00
_cell.angle_gamma   90.00
#
_symmetry.space_group_name_H-M   'P 1'
#
loop_
_entity.id
_entity.type
_entity.pdbx_description
1 polymer ?
#
loop_
_entity_poly.entity_id
_entity_poly.type
_entity_poly.pdbx_seq_one_letter_code
_entity_poly.pdbx_strand_id
1 'polypeptide(L)'
;MNILAPEIFAKTKILATLGPATSSTEMIKAMMGVGVDGVRLNFSHGEYSSFEEIFNNINQACVETKQPLATLLDLQGPKIRIGKLKEAFYEIVSGDELEITIEDVLGTKEKVSTSYKLLAQDAQLNDIILIDDGLLRLQIKKKTGSSVLCKILNGGILKPKKGMNLPGMKLSTPSITEKDFKDLEFALQFRVDFIALSFVRQADDIYQLKKWLNGKGKTIPIIAKIEKKEAVDNLEEILKASDGIMVARGDLGVELEPQEVPLVQKNIIRRCNEIGKIVITATQMLESMITNPVPTRAEASDVANAVWDGTDVVMLSGETSVGKYPVKAVEIMNKIILNAEKFVPPKQLNYLIPENIKENLFDSMNQGIVSMSRQIHADAIVGFTSKGKTPRGLSKYRPACKIIALSDSFETMNTLCLTWGVTSLYCEEIEQKEVAIFLARKLILETKLVEPGNTIIFTAGGAKAEKTRENWIRFEEV
;
A
#
# COMPACT_ATOMS: atom_id res chain seq x y z
N MET A 1 -20.77 -22.52 -9.01
CA MET A 1 -20.92 -21.08 -8.71
C MET A 1 -20.68 -20.89 -7.21
N ASN A 2 -19.45 -20.58 -6.80
CA ASN A 2 -19.20 -20.08 -5.44
C ASN A 2 -19.35 -18.56 -5.49
N ILE A 3 -20.60 -18.09 -5.57
CA ILE A 3 -20.91 -16.68 -5.44
C ILE A 3 -20.84 -16.40 -3.94
N LEU A 4 -19.90 -15.52 -3.59
CA LEU A 4 -19.48 -15.18 -2.24
C LEU A 4 -20.66 -14.83 -1.34
N ALA A 5 -20.65 -15.34 -0.11
CA ALA A 5 -21.59 -14.88 0.91
C ALA A 5 -21.25 -13.41 1.29
N PRO A 6 -22.24 -12.52 1.37
CA PRO A 6 -22.04 -11.10 1.68
C PRO A 6 -21.40 -10.82 3.05
N GLU A 7 -21.35 -11.82 3.95
CA GLU A 7 -20.75 -11.71 5.29
C GLU A 7 -19.22 -11.77 5.30
N ILE A 8 -18.56 -12.06 4.18
CA ILE A 8 -17.13 -12.38 4.17
C ILE A 8 -16.21 -11.16 3.98
N PHE A 9 -16.65 -10.06 3.36
CA PHE A 9 -15.70 -8.99 2.95
C PHE A 9 -15.82 -7.74 3.80
N ALA A 10 -14.71 -7.40 4.47
CA ALA A 10 -14.53 -6.16 5.18
C ALA A 10 -14.48 -4.93 4.25
N LYS A 11 -14.69 -3.74 4.83
CA LYS A 11 -14.51 -2.48 4.08
C LYS A 11 -13.04 -2.10 3.95
N THR A 12 -12.25 -2.24 5.00
CA THR A 12 -10.80 -2.13 4.95
C THR A 12 -10.25 -3.31 4.14
N LYS A 13 -9.41 -2.98 3.17
CA LYS A 13 -8.92 -3.88 2.13
C LYS A 13 -7.68 -4.65 2.57
N ILE A 14 -7.45 -5.83 1.98
CA ILE A 14 -6.27 -6.65 2.26
C ILE A 14 -5.37 -6.73 1.03
N LEU A 15 -4.12 -6.31 1.21
CA LEU A 15 -3.05 -6.47 0.22
C LEU A 15 -2.08 -7.58 0.67
N ALA A 16 -1.93 -8.65 -0.11
CA ALA A 16 -1.03 -9.75 0.20
C ALA A 16 0.23 -9.71 -0.68
N THR A 17 1.41 -9.86 -0.08
CA THR A 17 2.65 -9.99 -0.87
C THR A 17 2.76 -11.40 -1.44
N LEU A 18 2.97 -11.53 -2.75
CA LEU A 18 3.23 -12.81 -3.38
C LEU A 18 4.71 -13.19 -3.25
N GLY A 19 4.95 -14.48 -3.13
CA GLY A 19 6.29 -15.06 -3.08
C GLY A 19 6.24 -16.57 -3.30
N PRO A 20 7.33 -17.28 -2.96
CA PRO A 20 7.43 -18.72 -3.17
C PRO A 20 6.28 -19.55 -2.58
N ALA A 21 5.66 -19.09 -1.49
CA ALA A 21 4.54 -19.79 -0.87
C ALA A 21 3.19 -19.59 -1.58
N THR A 22 3.06 -18.58 -2.45
CA THR A 22 1.76 -18.11 -2.98
C THR A 22 1.72 -17.76 -4.45
N SER A 23 2.77 -18.05 -5.23
CA SER A 23 2.83 -17.67 -6.65
C SER A 23 1.94 -18.48 -7.59
N SER A 24 1.36 -19.62 -7.16
CA SER A 24 0.51 -20.45 -8.02
C SER A 24 -0.92 -19.92 -8.14
N THR A 25 -1.57 -20.21 -9.27
CA THR A 25 -2.96 -19.84 -9.53
C THR A 25 -3.91 -20.34 -8.44
N GLU A 26 -3.74 -21.58 -7.96
CA GLU A 26 -4.57 -22.18 -6.90
C GLU A 26 -4.45 -21.42 -5.59
N MET A 27 -3.23 -20.99 -5.23
CA MET A 27 -3.00 -20.29 -3.98
C MET A 27 -3.53 -18.85 -4.03
N ILE A 28 -3.39 -18.19 -5.18
CA ILE A 28 -4.00 -16.87 -5.42
C ILE A 28 -5.53 -16.99 -5.28
N LYS A 29 -6.15 -17.98 -5.93
CA LYS A 29 -7.61 -18.24 -5.80
C LYS A 29 -8.03 -18.54 -4.37
N ALA A 30 -7.23 -19.32 -3.63
CA ALA A 30 -7.50 -19.62 -2.24
C ALA A 30 -7.49 -18.34 -1.37
N MET A 31 -6.52 -17.44 -1.59
CA MET A 31 -6.48 -16.14 -0.91
C MET A 31 -7.64 -15.23 -1.30
N MET A 32 -8.04 -15.21 -2.57
CA MET A 32 -9.24 -14.48 -3.05
C MET A 32 -10.49 -14.97 -2.34
N GLY A 33 -10.63 -16.28 -2.17
CA GLY A 33 -11.76 -16.89 -1.47
C GLY A 33 -11.89 -16.53 0.01
N VAL A 34 -10.82 -16.04 0.66
CA VAL A 34 -10.82 -15.69 2.10
C VAL A 34 -10.68 -14.19 2.37
N GLY A 35 -10.57 -13.34 1.34
CA GLY A 35 -10.66 -11.88 1.52
C GLY A 35 -9.53 -11.03 0.95
N VAL A 36 -8.61 -11.56 0.13
CA VAL A 36 -7.58 -10.69 -0.47
C VAL A 36 -8.18 -9.80 -1.57
N ASP A 37 -7.90 -8.50 -1.53
CA ASP A 37 -8.38 -7.52 -2.53
C ASP A 37 -7.30 -7.15 -3.55
N GLY A 38 -6.03 -7.33 -3.19
CA GLY A 38 -4.91 -7.08 -4.10
C GLY A 38 -3.66 -7.84 -3.71
N VAL A 39 -2.72 -7.89 -4.65
CA VAL A 39 -1.43 -8.56 -4.49
C VAL A 39 -0.28 -7.59 -4.72
N ARG A 40 0.73 -7.68 -3.86
CA ARG A 40 1.99 -6.94 -3.96
C ARG A 40 3.07 -7.83 -4.59
N LEU A 41 3.77 -7.29 -5.57
CA LEU A 41 4.95 -7.87 -6.20
C LEU A 41 6.18 -7.09 -5.76
N ASN A 42 7.03 -7.70 -4.94
CA ASN A 42 8.21 -7.04 -4.39
C ASN A 42 9.44 -7.27 -5.29
N PHE A 43 9.85 -6.25 -6.04
CA PHE A 43 10.97 -6.33 -6.98
C PHE A 43 12.35 -6.20 -6.34
N SER A 44 12.42 -6.21 -5.00
CA SER A 44 13.69 -6.33 -4.27
C SER A 44 14.36 -7.70 -4.42
N HIS A 45 13.61 -8.72 -4.84
CA HIS A 45 14.01 -10.11 -4.94
C HIS A 45 13.41 -10.73 -6.20
N GLY A 46 14.02 -11.82 -6.69
CA GLY A 46 13.51 -12.57 -7.84
C GLY A 46 14.08 -12.11 -9.19
N GLU A 47 13.82 -12.94 -10.19
CA GLU A 47 14.24 -12.75 -11.58
C GLU A 47 13.02 -12.48 -12.45
N TYR A 48 13.19 -11.78 -13.58
CA TYR A 48 12.08 -11.41 -14.45
C TYR A 48 11.24 -12.59 -14.94
N SER A 49 11.84 -13.75 -15.23
CA SER A 49 11.11 -14.95 -15.62
C SER A 49 10.11 -15.42 -14.54
N SER A 50 10.47 -15.31 -13.26
CA SER A 50 9.57 -15.67 -12.16
C SER A 50 8.40 -14.69 -12.02
N PHE A 51 8.63 -13.39 -12.30
CA PHE A 51 7.57 -12.39 -12.26
C PHE A 51 6.59 -12.55 -13.42
N GLU A 52 7.07 -12.89 -14.61
CA GLU A 52 6.21 -13.18 -15.77
C GLU A 52 5.21 -14.31 -15.46
N GLU A 53 5.68 -15.40 -14.86
CA GLU A 53 4.81 -16.51 -14.41
C GLU A 53 3.78 -16.03 -13.38
N ILE A 54 4.20 -15.20 -12.41
CA ILE A 54 3.29 -14.64 -11.41
C ILE A 54 2.20 -13.78 -12.06
N PHE A 55 2.54 -12.91 -13.02
CA PHE A 55 1.54 -12.10 -13.74
C PHE A 55 0.52 -12.97 -14.49
N ASN A 56 0.99 -14.05 -15.14
CA ASN A 56 0.12 -15.00 -15.83
C ASN A 56 -0.82 -15.72 -14.86
N ASN A 57 -0.30 -16.18 -13.72
CA ASN A 57 -1.09 -16.86 -12.68
C ASN A 57 -2.14 -15.93 -12.06
N ILE A 58 -1.80 -14.65 -11.82
CA ILE A 58 -2.77 -13.63 -11.38
C ILE A 58 -3.91 -13.48 -12.39
N ASN A 59 -3.57 -13.35 -13.67
CA ASN A 59 -4.58 -13.20 -14.73
C ASN A 59 -5.49 -14.43 -14.81
N GLN A 60 -4.92 -15.63 -14.78
CA GLN A 60 -5.67 -16.89 -14.79
C GLN A 60 -6.61 -16.99 -13.57
N ALA A 61 -6.13 -16.65 -12.37
CA ALA A 61 -6.95 -16.66 -11.16
C ALA A 61 -8.15 -15.70 -11.28
N CYS A 62 -7.94 -14.48 -11.80
CA CYS A 62 -9.01 -13.50 -12.03
C CYS A 62 -10.06 -14.02 -13.03
N VAL A 63 -9.63 -14.63 -14.14
CA VAL A 63 -10.53 -15.18 -15.17
C VAL A 63 -11.35 -16.34 -14.62
N GLU A 64 -10.72 -17.29 -13.93
CA GLU A 64 -11.40 -18.48 -13.40
C GLU A 64 -12.40 -18.14 -12.27
N THR A 65 -12.09 -17.13 -11.46
CA THR A 65 -12.95 -16.68 -10.36
C THR A 65 -13.98 -15.63 -10.78
N LYS A 66 -13.76 -14.98 -11.93
CA LYS A 66 -14.52 -13.81 -12.41
C LYS A 66 -14.52 -12.67 -11.38
N GLN A 67 -13.38 -12.47 -10.72
CA GLN A 67 -13.20 -11.46 -9.68
C GLN A 67 -12.00 -10.58 -10.01
N PRO A 68 -12.11 -9.25 -9.78
CA PRO A 68 -10.98 -8.35 -9.95
C PRO A 68 -9.98 -8.53 -8.79
N LEU A 69 -8.70 -8.33 -9.09
CA LEU A 69 -7.62 -8.37 -8.11
C LEU A 69 -6.59 -7.31 -8.49
N ALA A 70 -6.35 -6.35 -7.60
CA ALA A 70 -5.38 -5.29 -7.84
C ALA A 70 -3.95 -5.84 -7.83
N THR A 71 -3.09 -5.38 -8.72
CA THR A 71 -1.65 -5.65 -8.70
C THR A 71 -0.88 -4.38 -8.34
N LEU A 72 -0.13 -4.44 -7.24
CA LEU A 72 0.78 -3.38 -6.79
C LEU A 72 2.23 -3.82 -7.00
N LEU A 73 2.95 -3.07 -7.84
CA LEU A 73 4.38 -3.23 -8.07
C LEU A 73 5.16 -2.42 -7.02
N ASP A 74 5.98 -3.07 -6.18
CA ASP A 74 6.81 -2.39 -5.17
C ASP A 74 8.26 -2.33 -5.64
N LEU A 75 8.71 -1.11 -5.97
CA LEU A 75 10.07 -0.82 -6.43
C LEU A 75 11.05 -0.89 -5.26
N GLN A 76 12.27 -1.34 -5.52
CA GLN A 76 13.26 -1.53 -4.47
C GLN A 76 13.79 -0.20 -3.92
N GLY A 77 14.00 0.78 -4.79
CA GLY A 77 14.66 2.03 -4.44
C GLY A 77 16.14 1.85 -4.04
N PRO A 78 16.78 2.90 -3.49
CA PRO A 78 18.20 2.92 -3.16
C PRO A 78 18.52 2.15 -1.85
N LYS A 79 18.18 0.87 -1.78
CA LYS A 79 18.41 0.06 -0.57
C LYS A 79 19.91 -0.09 -0.30
N ILE A 80 20.35 0.45 0.84
CA ILE A 80 21.74 0.43 1.25
C ILE A 80 22.04 -0.86 2.02
N ARG A 81 23.20 -1.48 1.74
CA ARG A 81 23.64 -2.72 2.36
C ARG A 81 25.13 -2.69 2.67
N ILE A 82 25.54 -3.53 3.61
CA ILE A 82 26.95 -3.90 3.75
C ILE A 82 27.36 -4.94 2.70
N GLY A 83 28.65 -5.03 2.40
CA GLY A 83 29.20 -5.95 1.42
C GLY A 83 29.26 -7.41 1.88
N LYS A 84 30.06 -8.19 1.15
CA LYS A 84 30.38 -9.58 1.54
C LYS A 84 31.39 -9.56 2.69
N LEU A 85 31.33 -10.59 3.53
CA LEU A 85 32.29 -10.84 4.60
C LEU A 85 33.23 -11.96 4.17
N LYS A 86 34.45 -12.02 4.73
CA LYS A 86 35.36 -13.16 4.53
C LYS A 86 34.82 -14.43 5.19
N GLU A 87 34.21 -14.27 6.37
CA GLU A 87 33.55 -15.34 7.11
C GLU A 87 32.02 -15.28 6.96
N ALA A 88 31.34 -16.34 7.38
CA ALA A 88 29.86 -16.39 7.35
C ALA A 88 29.22 -15.30 8.23
N PHE A 89 29.87 -14.96 9.35
CA PHE A 89 29.49 -13.87 10.24
C PHE A 89 30.68 -13.44 11.10
N TYR A 90 30.59 -12.25 11.69
CA TYR A 90 31.48 -11.81 12.77
C TYR A 90 30.66 -11.39 13.98
N GLU A 91 31.15 -11.70 15.18
CA GLU A 91 30.63 -11.08 16.40
C GLU A 91 31.37 -9.77 16.65
N ILE A 92 30.63 -8.67 16.66
CA ILE A 92 31.15 -7.33 16.94
C ILE A 92 30.72 -6.89 18.34
N VAL A 93 31.63 -6.27 19.09
CA VAL A 93 31.44 -6.00 20.52
C VAL A 93 31.21 -4.51 20.75
N SER A 94 30.26 -4.15 21.63
CA SER A 94 30.06 -2.76 22.04
C SER A 94 31.33 -2.17 22.63
N GLY A 95 31.66 -0.94 22.22
CA GLY A 95 32.87 -0.23 22.65
C GLY A 95 34.00 -0.29 21.63
N ASP A 96 34.08 -1.35 20.82
CA ASP A 96 35.07 -1.51 19.75
C ASP A 96 34.80 -0.55 18.58
N GLU A 97 35.71 -0.54 17.61
CA GLU A 97 35.61 0.24 16.39
C GLU A 97 35.39 -0.66 15.16
N LEU A 98 34.61 -0.15 14.21
CA LEU A 98 34.36 -0.76 12.92
C LEU A 98 34.48 0.31 11.83
N GLU A 99 35.35 0.07 10.85
CA GLU A 99 35.47 0.92 9.66
C GLU A 99 34.46 0.50 8.60
N ILE A 100 33.68 1.45 8.07
CA ILE A 100 32.82 1.26 6.91
C ILE A 100 33.42 2.01 5.73
N THR A 101 33.78 1.29 4.67
CA THR A 101 34.43 1.85 3.48
C THR A 101 33.54 1.77 2.24
N ILE A 102 33.71 2.73 1.33
CA ILE A 102 33.08 2.71 0.00
C ILE A 102 33.81 1.78 -0.97
N GLU A 103 35.03 1.35 -0.65
CA GLU A 103 35.82 0.44 -1.48
C GLU A 103 35.29 -0.99 -1.36
N ASP A 104 35.28 -1.72 -2.48
CA ASP A 104 34.80 -3.11 -2.51
C ASP A 104 35.85 -4.04 -1.90
N VAL A 105 35.70 -4.32 -0.61
CA VAL A 105 36.54 -5.24 0.15
C VAL A 105 35.71 -6.37 0.75
N LEU A 106 36.31 -7.55 0.91
CA LEU A 106 35.74 -8.61 1.75
C LEU A 106 35.88 -8.18 3.21
N GLY A 107 34.72 -7.97 3.85
CA GLY A 107 34.65 -7.46 5.21
C GLY A 107 35.24 -8.40 6.25
N THR A 108 35.81 -7.82 7.30
CA THR A 108 36.34 -8.47 8.51
C THR A 108 35.63 -7.93 9.75
N LYS A 109 36.11 -8.30 10.94
CA LYS A 109 35.62 -7.75 12.21
C LYS A 109 35.94 -6.25 12.36
N GLU A 110 36.99 -5.76 11.69
CA GLU A 110 37.50 -4.39 11.79
C GLU A 110 37.06 -3.48 10.65
N LYS A 111 36.78 -4.02 9.46
CA LYS A 111 36.46 -3.23 8.27
C LYS A 111 35.43 -3.92 7.38
N VAL A 112 34.39 -3.21 6.96
CA VAL A 112 33.38 -3.70 6.01
C VAL A 112 33.10 -2.71 4.89
N SER A 113 32.72 -3.21 3.72
CA SER A 113 32.32 -2.38 2.59
C SER A 113 30.84 -2.04 2.63
N THR A 114 30.44 -0.96 1.95
CA THR A 114 29.03 -0.59 1.73
C THR A 114 28.69 -0.48 0.24
N SER A 115 27.42 -0.75 -0.10
CA SER A 115 26.87 -0.43 -1.41
C SER A 115 26.68 1.07 -1.62
N TYR A 116 26.63 1.88 -0.56
CA TYR A 116 26.44 3.33 -0.65
C TYR A 116 27.77 4.05 -0.87
N LYS A 117 28.12 4.27 -2.14
CA LYS A 117 29.41 4.84 -2.52
C LYS A 117 29.60 6.32 -2.16
N LEU A 118 28.52 7.01 -1.76
CA LEU A 118 28.55 8.40 -1.28
C LEU A 118 28.62 8.51 0.25
N LEU A 119 28.78 7.39 0.99
CA LEU A 119 28.74 7.40 2.45
C LEU A 119 29.74 8.38 3.07
N ALA A 120 31.02 8.33 2.68
CA ALA A 120 32.05 9.19 3.26
C ALA A 120 31.84 10.69 2.95
N GLN A 121 31.15 10.99 1.84
CA GLN A 121 30.79 12.34 1.44
C GLN A 121 29.63 12.88 2.29
N ASP A 122 28.54 12.12 2.37
CA ASP A 122 27.28 12.56 3.01
C ASP A 122 27.33 12.47 4.54
N ALA A 123 28.16 11.59 5.09
CA ALA A 123 28.28 11.38 6.53
C ALA A 123 28.89 12.58 7.27
N GLN A 124 28.32 12.86 8.43
CA GLN A 124 28.82 13.81 9.42
C GLN A 124 29.31 13.10 10.69
N LEU A 125 30.13 13.80 11.48
CA LEU A 125 30.57 13.26 12.78
C LEU A 125 29.37 13.11 13.70
N ASN A 126 29.37 12.03 14.48
CA ASN A 126 28.30 11.63 15.41
C ASN A 126 27.02 11.09 14.76
N ASP A 127 26.92 11.04 13.43
CA ASP A 127 25.81 10.36 12.76
C ASP A 127 25.72 8.90 13.20
N ILE A 128 24.49 8.39 13.22
CA ILE A 128 24.19 7.01 13.58
C ILE A 128 24.12 6.18 12.30
N ILE A 129 24.74 5.00 12.34
CA ILE A 129 24.61 3.97 11.32
C ILE A 129 23.98 2.75 11.99
N LEU A 130 22.91 2.25 11.38
CA LEU A 130 22.19 1.06 11.82
C LEU A 130 22.41 -0.06 10.82
N ILE A 131 22.64 -1.28 11.30
CA ILE A 131 22.78 -2.47 10.44
C ILE A 131 21.83 -3.56 10.95
N ASP A 132 21.24 -4.28 9.99
CA ASP A 132 20.28 -5.36 10.24
C ASP A 132 19.05 -4.86 11.03
N ASP A 133 18.32 -3.92 10.43
CA ASP A 133 17.08 -3.33 10.96
C ASP A 133 17.24 -2.73 12.37
N GLY A 134 18.41 -2.13 12.63
CA GLY A 134 18.71 -1.47 13.91
C GLY A 134 19.30 -2.37 14.99
N LEU A 135 19.47 -3.67 14.73
CA LEU A 135 20.08 -4.60 15.70
C LEU A 135 21.49 -4.16 16.10
N LEU A 136 22.29 -3.74 15.12
CA LEU A 136 23.63 -3.20 15.35
C LEU A 136 23.59 -1.68 15.22
N ARG A 137 24.15 -0.98 16.21
CA ARG A 137 24.14 0.48 16.26
C ARG A 137 25.56 1.01 16.36
N LEU A 138 25.91 1.86 15.41
CA LEU A 138 27.23 2.45 15.27
C LEU A 138 27.12 3.98 15.30
N GLN A 139 28.16 4.65 15.78
CA GLN A 139 28.27 6.11 15.74
C GLN A 139 29.56 6.52 15.06
N ILE A 140 29.47 7.39 14.06
CA ILE A 140 30.64 7.88 13.32
C ILE A 140 31.53 8.72 14.25
N LYS A 141 32.80 8.30 14.36
CA LYS A 141 33.83 8.99 15.15
C LYS A 141 34.79 9.79 14.29
N LYS A 142 35.14 9.27 13.12
CA LYS A 142 36.07 9.92 12.18
C LYS A 142 35.65 9.60 10.75
N LYS A 143 35.98 10.48 9.82
CA LYS A 143 35.85 10.21 8.39
C LYS A 143 37.17 10.43 7.67
N THR A 144 37.38 9.63 6.63
CA THR A 144 38.43 9.79 5.62
C THR A 144 37.76 10.13 4.28
N GLY A 145 38.53 10.18 3.19
CA GLY A 145 37.96 10.37 1.85
C GLY A 145 37.13 9.18 1.36
N SER A 146 37.41 7.96 1.83
CA SER A 146 36.75 6.73 1.36
C SER A 146 36.16 5.85 2.47
N SER A 147 36.19 6.29 3.73
CA SER A 147 35.66 5.53 4.84
C SER A 147 35.21 6.36 6.02
N VAL A 148 34.38 5.75 6.86
CA VAL A 148 33.96 6.26 8.16
C VAL A 148 34.33 5.26 9.24
N LEU A 149 35.07 5.71 10.24
CA LEU A 149 35.41 4.91 11.41
C LEU A 149 34.32 5.12 12.46
N CYS A 150 33.68 4.05 12.88
CA CYS A 150 32.54 4.09 13.78
C CYS A 150 32.87 3.42 15.11
N LYS A 151 32.37 3.99 16.21
CA LYS A 151 32.29 3.30 17.49
C LYS A 151 31.05 2.43 17.52
N ILE A 152 31.20 1.18 17.95
CA ILE A 152 30.09 0.24 18.12
C ILE A 152 29.37 0.58 19.43
N LEU A 153 28.13 1.04 19.33
CA LEU A 153 27.28 1.35 20.50
C LEU A 153 26.52 0.11 20.96
N ASN A 154 25.93 -0.61 20.01
CA ASN A 154 25.29 -1.91 20.25
C ASN A 154 25.91 -2.96 19.31
N GLY A 155 26.61 -3.93 19.90
CA GLY A 155 27.21 -5.06 19.20
C GLY A 155 26.24 -6.22 18.94
N GLY A 156 26.75 -7.29 18.36
CA GLY A 156 25.99 -8.49 17.98
C GLY A 156 26.58 -9.22 16.78
N ILE A 157 25.76 -10.03 16.11
CA ILE A 157 26.18 -10.85 14.96
C ILE A 157 26.05 -10.05 13.66
N LEU A 158 27.17 -9.73 13.03
CA LEU A 158 27.25 -9.12 11.71
C LEU A 158 27.27 -10.20 10.62
N LYS A 159 26.27 -10.20 9.74
CA LYS A 159 26.15 -11.12 8.60
C LYS A 159 26.37 -10.39 7.27
N PRO A 160 26.79 -11.07 6.17
CA PRO A 160 27.00 -10.42 4.88
C PRO A 160 25.70 -9.89 4.28
N LYS A 161 25.79 -8.84 3.45
CA LYS A 161 24.67 -8.28 2.65
C LYS A 161 23.47 -7.77 3.46
N LYS A 162 23.64 -7.55 4.76
CA LYS A 162 22.61 -6.98 5.63
C LYS A 162 22.30 -5.53 5.26
N GLY A 163 21.05 -5.13 5.47
CA GLY A 163 20.60 -3.75 5.27
C GLY A 163 21.35 -2.80 6.19
N MET A 164 21.64 -1.61 5.69
CA MET A 164 22.22 -0.53 6.47
C MET A 164 21.34 0.70 6.32
N ASN A 165 20.95 1.30 7.44
CA ASN A 165 20.12 2.49 7.50
C ASN A 165 20.95 3.65 8.05
N LEU A 166 20.62 4.86 7.59
CA LEU A 166 21.36 6.08 7.88
C LEU A 166 20.37 7.14 8.40
N PRO A 167 19.89 7.00 9.65
CA PRO A 167 18.85 7.87 10.20
C PRO A 167 19.26 9.33 10.22
N GLY A 168 18.41 10.20 9.66
CA GLY A 168 18.64 11.64 9.60
C GLY A 168 19.75 12.10 8.62
N MET A 169 20.46 11.18 7.98
CA MET A 169 21.48 11.51 6.99
C MET A 169 20.82 11.88 5.65
N LYS A 170 21.15 13.06 5.13
CA LYS A 170 20.68 13.52 3.81
C LYS A 170 21.41 12.78 2.70
N LEU A 171 20.77 11.75 2.15
CA LEU A 171 21.36 10.94 1.08
C LEU A 171 21.35 11.68 -0.27
N SER A 172 22.50 11.73 -0.93
CA SER A 172 22.66 12.33 -2.26
C SER A 172 22.13 11.45 -3.41
N THR A 173 21.85 10.16 -3.19
CA THR A 173 21.28 9.29 -4.23
C THR A 173 19.82 9.61 -4.53
N PRO A 174 19.36 9.44 -5.79
CA PRO A 174 17.94 9.55 -6.14
C PRO A 174 17.12 8.44 -5.50
N SER A 175 15.81 8.68 -5.32
CA SER A 175 14.87 7.69 -4.76
C SER A 175 14.48 6.60 -5.77
N ILE A 176 14.70 6.84 -7.06
CA ILE A 176 14.50 5.86 -8.15
C ILE A 176 15.88 5.49 -8.70
N THR A 177 16.19 4.21 -8.75
CA THR A 177 17.47 3.70 -9.25
C THR A 177 17.41 3.28 -10.72
N GLU A 178 18.57 3.09 -11.36
CA GLU A 178 18.63 2.50 -12.71
C GLU A 178 17.99 1.10 -12.77
N LYS A 179 18.10 0.33 -11.68
CA LYS A 179 17.42 -0.97 -11.56
C LYS A 179 15.91 -0.78 -11.57
N ASP A 180 15.39 0.17 -10.79
CA ASP A 180 13.94 0.42 -10.74
C ASP A 180 13.38 0.81 -12.12
N PHE A 181 14.12 1.58 -12.93
CA PHE A 181 13.70 1.86 -14.30
C PHE A 181 13.67 0.60 -15.18
N LYS A 182 14.66 -0.30 -15.06
CA LYS A 182 14.64 -1.59 -15.78
C LYS A 182 13.48 -2.48 -15.34
N ASP A 183 13.22 -2.51 -14.03
CA ASP A 183 12.10 -3.23 -13.43
C ASP A 183 10.76 -2.72 -13.97
N LEU A 184 10.61 -1.40 -14.11
CA LEU A 184 9.44 -0.78 -14.70
C LEU A 184 9.30 -1.11 -16.20
N GLU A 185 10.37 -1.06 -16.99
CA GLU A 185 10.32 -1.41 -18.42
C GLU A 185 9.86 -2.87 -18.65
N PHE A 186 10.27 -3.77 -17.76
CA PHE A 186 9.76 -5.14 -17.75
C PHE A 186 8.29 -5.20 -17.31
N ALA A 187 7.95 -4.64 -16.14
CA ALA A 187 6.63 -4.79 -15.54
C ALA A 187 5.51 -4.11 -16.35
N LEU A 188 5.81 -3.02 -17.07
CA LEU A 188 4.83 -2.27 -17.88
C LEU A 188 4.33 -3.03 -19.13
N GLN A 189 4.93 -4.18 -19.43
CA GLN A 189 4.43 -5.14 -20.44
C GLN A 189 3.20 -5.90 -19.92
N PHE A 190 3.02 -5.96 -18.60
CA PHE A 190 1.93 -6.63 -17.92
C PHE A 190 0.94 -5.62 -17.31
N ARG A 191 -0.17 -6.13 -16.75
CA ARG A 191 -1.13 -5.30 -16.01
C ARG A 191 -0.56 -4.95 -14.64
N VAL A 192 -0.31 -3.67 -14.42
CA VAL A 192 0.07 -3.09 -13.13
C VAL A 192 -0.92 -2.00 -12.78
N ASP A 193 -1.61 -2.15 -11.65
CA ASP A 193 -2.68 -1.24 -11.23
C ASP A 193 -2.14 -0.14 -10.30
N PHE A 194 -1.05 -0.40 -9.57
CA PHE A 194 -0.38 0.55 -8.69
C PHE A 194 1.15 0.37 -8.72
N ILE A 195 1.90 1.45 -8.51
CA ILE A 195 3.34 1.40 -8.26
C ILE A 195 3.61 1.98 -6.88
N ALA A 196 4.27 1.25 -6.00
CA ALA A 196 4.80 1.77 -4.76
C ALA A 196 6.27 2.17 -4.92
N LEU A 197 6.58 3.43 -4.59
CA LEU A 197 7.92 3.97 -4.64
C LEU A 197 8.54 3.97 -3.25
N SER A 198 9.63 3.22 -3.07
CA SER A 198 10.41 3.13 -1.82
C SER A 198 11.28 4.35 -1.59
N PHE A 199 11.64 4.60 -0.32
CA PHE A 199 12.54 5.66 0.12
C PHE A 199 12.20 7.07 -0.40
N VAL A 200 10.91 7.36 -0.60
CA VAL A 200 10.44 8.70 -0.96
C VAL A 200 10.82 9.67 0.14
N ARG A 201 11.37 10.84 -0.22
CA ARG A 201 11.77 11.88 0.73
C ARG A 201 11.15 13.24 0.42
N GLN A 202 10.73 13.45 -0.83
CA GLN A 202 10.21 14.72 -1.31
C GLN A 202 9.23 14.50 -2.47
N ALA A 203 8.41 15.53 -2.75
CA ALA A 203 7.43 15.50 -3.83
C ALA A 203 8.06 15.26 -5.23
N ASP A 204 9.26 15.78 -5.44
CA ASP A 204 9.97 15.64 -6.73
C ASP A 204 10.24 14.18 -7.10
N ASP A 205 10.50 13.31 -6.12
CA ASP A 205 10.69 11.87 -6.34
C ASP A 205 9.47 11.25 -7.05
N ILE A 206 8.27 11.68 -6.66
CA ILE A 206 7.01 11.25 -7.26
C ILE A 206 6.83 11.86 -8.65
N TYR A 207 7.10 13.16 -8.80
CA TYR A 207 6.96 13.84 -10.09
C TYR A 207 7.91 13.29 -11.15
N GLN A 208 9.13 12.90 -10.77
CA GLN A 208 10.08 12.24 -11.66
C GLN A 208 9.52 10.93 -12.21
N LEU A 209 8.96 10.06 -11.34
CA LEU A 209 8.34 8.81 -11.77
C LEU A 209 7.10 9.07 -12.65
N LYS A 210 6.22 10.01 -12.28
CA LYS A 210 5.05 10.38 -13.10
C LYS A 210 5.47 10.87 -14.48
N LYS A 211 6.50 11.72 -14.56
CA LYS A 211 7.03 12.23 -15.82
C LYS A 211 7.58 11.10 -16.70
N TRP A 212 8.31 10.17 -16.12
CA TRP A 212 8.84 9.01 -16.83
C TRP A 212 7.72 8.11 -17.37
N LEU A 213 6.72 7.77 -16.54
CA LEU A 213 5.55 6.98 -16.95
C LEU A 213 4.74 7.67 -18.06
N ASN A 214 4.52 8.98 -17.95
CA ASN A 214 3.83 9.76 -18.97
C ASN A 214 4.61 9.77 -20.30
N GLY A 215 5.94 9.82 -20.25
CA GLY A 215 6.80 9.67 -21.44
C GLY A 215 6.65 8.31 -22.13
N LYS A 216 6.13 7.29 -21.43
CA LYS A 216 5.78 5.97 -21.94
C LYS A 216 4.29 5.82 -22.28
N GLY A 217 3.50 6.90 -22.19
CA GLY A 217 2.06 6.87 -22.42
C GLY A 217 1.27 6.13 -21.35
N LYS A 218 1.82 5.96 -20.14
CA LYS A 218 1.19 5.26 -19.03
C LYS A 218 0.81 6.25 -17.92
N THR A 219 -0.36 6.06 -17.33
CA THR A 219 -0.80 6.83 -16.16
C THR A 219 -1.23 5.85 -15.06
N ILE A 220 -0.27 5.41 -14.25
CA ILE A 220 -0.49 4.44 -13.17
C ILE A 220 -0.40 5.18 -11.83
N PRO A 221 -1.35 4.97 -10.89
CA PRO A 221 -1.30 5.53 -9.55
C PRO A 221 -0.01 5.18 -8.80
N ILE A 222 0.61 6.18 -8.18
CA ILE A 222 1.83 6.01 -7.38
C ILE A 222 1.52 6.11 -5.89
N ILE A 223 1.91 5.08 -5.15
CA ILE A 223 1.86 5.00 -3.69
C ILE A 223 3.25 5.39 -3.15
N ALA A 224 3.35 6.51 -2.43
CA ALA A 224 4.61 6.90 -1.79
C ALA A 224 4.81 6.10 -0.50
N LYS A 225 5.94 5.40 -0.37
CA LYS A 225 6.27 4.68 0.88
C LYS A 225 6.98 5.64 1.82
N ILE A 226 6.37 5.89 2.98
CA ILE A 226 6.90 6.75 4.03
C ILE A 226 7.76 5.88 4.95
N GLU A 227 9.06 5.88 4.65
CA GLU A 227 10.08 5.05 5.30
C GLU A 227 11.15 5.91 5.98
N LYS A 228 11.26 7.19 5.61
CA LYS A 228 12.32 8.12 6.04
C LYS A 228 11.74 9.26 6.87
N LYS A 229 12.55 9.79 7.79
CA LYS A 229 12.16 10.97 8.60
C LYS A 229 11.83 12.17 7.71
N GLU A 230 12.62 12.42 6.67
CA GLU A 230 12.40 13.52 5.73
C GLU A 230 11.05 13.41 5.02
N ALA A 231 10.56 12.20 4.79
CA ALA A 231 9.27 11.94 4.19
C ALA A 231 8.11 12.31 5.14
N VAL A 232 8.31 12.09 6.44
CA VAL A 232 7.37 12.52 7.49
C VAL A 232 7.35 14.04 7.58
N ASP A 233 8.51 14.67 7.57
CA ASP A 233 8.64 16.14 7.64
C ASP A 233 8.04 16.81 6.39
N ASN A 234 8.18 16.19 5.22
CA ASN A 234 7.65 16.68 3.93
C ASN A 234 6.29 16.08 3.55
N LEU A 235 5.56 15.50 4.51
CA LEU A 235 4.35 14.71 4.24
C LEU A 235 3.34 15.46 3.36
N GLU A 236 3.11 16.75 3.61
CA GLU A 236 2.10 17.53 2.88
C GLU A 236 2.39 17.65 1.38
N GLU A 237 3.65 17.90 1.01
CA GLU A 237 4.04 18.04 -0.40
C GLU A 237 4.06 16.68 -1.10
N ILE A 238 4.55 15.63 -0.42
CA ILE A 238 4.49 14.25 -0.93
C ILE A 238 3.05 13.81 -1.12
N LEU A 239 2.19 14.12 -0.15
CA LEU A 239 0.79 13.78 -0.18
C LEU A 239 0.09 14.47 -1.34
N LYS A 240 0.39 15.73 -1.67
CA LYS A 240 -0.13 16.41 -2.87
C LYS A 240 0.33 15.72 -4.17
N ALA A 241 1.59 15.32 -4.26
CA ALA A 241 2.19 14.74 -5.47
C ALA A 241 1.77 13.28 -5.76
N SER A 242 1.58 12.47 -4.71
CA SER A 242 1.26 11.03 -4.79
C SER A 242 -0.22 10.74 -5.01
N ASP A 243 -0.57 9.52 -5.37
CA ASP A 243 -1.96 9.06 -5.51
C ASP A 243 -2.44 8.29 -4.26
N GLY A 244 -1.51 7.89 -3.40
CA GLY A 244 -1.74 7.33 -2.08
C GLY A 244 -0.44 7.22 -1.30
N ILE A 245 -0.54 6.81 -0.04
CA ILE A 245 0.58 6.65 0.88
C ILE A 245 0.63 5.22 1.42
N MET A 246 1.83 4.68 1.60
CA MET A 246 2.06 3.46 2.39
C MET A 246 2.89 3.81 3.62
N VAL A 247 2.35 3.53 4.80
CA VAL A 247 3.07 3.65 6.08
C VAL A 247 3.86 2.36 6.30
N ALA A 248 5.15 2.39 5.96
CA ALA A 248 6.05 1.23 6.05
C ALA A 248 6.74 1.22 7.42
N ARG A 249 6.06 0.64 8.41
CA ARG A 249 6.37 0.77 9.84
C ARG A 249 7.70 0.13 10.24
N GLY A 250 8.07 -0.98 9.61
CA GLY A 250 9.34 -1.65 9.82
C GLY A 250 10.51 -0.74 9.47
N ASP A 251 10.55 -0.24 8.23
CA ASP A 251 11.61 0.67 7.78
C ASP A 251 11.56 2.01 8.54
N LEU A 252 10.36 2.56 8.76
CA LEU A 252 10.18 3.82 9.49
C LEU A 252 10.61 3.72 10.96
N GLY A 253 10.40 2.56 11.61
CA GLY A 253 10.83 2.29 12.98
C GLY A 253 12.34 2.08 13.15
N VAL A 254 13.09 1.98 12.04
CA VAL A 254 14.56 2.05 12.06
C VAL A 254 15.02 3.51 11.99
N GLU A 255 14.23 4.40 11.40
CA GLU A 255 14.56 5.82 11.20
C GLU A 255 14.06 6.73 12.33
N LEU A 256 13.02 6.30 13.05
CA LEU A 256 12.41 6.98 14.19
C LEU A 256 12.45 6.10 15.43
N GLU A 257 12.23 6.71 16.60
CA GLU A 257 12.10 5.91 17.81
C GLU A 257 10.78 5.10 17.78
N PRO A 258 10.74 3.84 18.29
CA PRO A 258 9.55 3.00 18.20
C PRO A 258 8.28 3.61 18.79
N GLN A 259 8.40 4.40 19.86
CA GLN A 259 7.29 5.11 20.49
C GLN A 259 6.72 6.27 19.64
N GLU A 260 7.44 6.76 18.64
CA GLU A 260 6.99 7.83 17.74
C GLU A 260 6.17 7.28 16.56
N VAL A 261 6.47 6.06 16.11
CA VAL A 261 5.86 5.45 14.92
C VAL A 261 4.31 5.40 14.99
N PRO A 262 3.66 5.02 16.12
CA PRO A 262 2.21 5.03 16.21
C PRO A 262 1.59 6.42 16.03
N LEU A 263 2.26 7.48 16.50
CA LEU A 263 1.80 8.86 16.36
C LEU A 263 1.88 9.31 14.90
N VAL A 264 2.99 8.97 14.23
CA VAL A 264 3.21 9.27 12.81
C VAL A 264 2.21 8.52 11.92
N GLN A 265 1.98 7.23 12.16
CA GLN A 265 0.96 6.43 11.47
C GLN A 265 -0.42 7.12 11.55
N LYS A 266 -0.86 7.45 12.76
CA LYS A 266 -2.16 8.12 12.98
C LYS A 266 -2.25 9.44 12.23
N ASN A 267 -1.18 10.22 12.24
CA ASN A 267 -1.14 11.47 11.50
C ASN A 267 -1.25 11.26 10.00
N ILE A 268 -0.45 10.36 9.42
CA ILE A 268 -0.47 10.08 7.98
C ILE A 268 -1.86 9.59 7.54
N ILE A 269 -2.44 8.62 8.25
CA ILE A 269 -3.76 8.07 7.93
C ILE A 269 -4.82 9.17 7.98
N ARG A 270 -4.82 10.00 9.04
CA ARG A 270 -5.73 11.14 9.14
C ARG A 270 -5.60 12.07 7.94
N ARG A 271 -4.37 12.51 7.61
CA ARG A 271 -4.15 13.45 6.48
C ARG A 271 -4.59 12.86 5.14
N CYS A 272 -4.34 11.57 4.91
CA CYS A 272 -4.83 10.88 3.71
C CYS A 272 -6.36 10.86 3.64
N ASN A 273 -7.02 10.54 4.76
CA ASN A 273 -8.49 10.52 4.87
C ASN A 273 -9.12 11.89 4.65
N GLU A 274 -8.51 12.95 5.16
CA GLU A 274 -9.02 14.33 5.03
C GLU A 274 -9.13 14.75 3.55
N ILE A 275 -8.17 14.35 2.71
CA ILE A 275 -8.18 14.66 1.28
C ILE A 275 -8.76 13.53 0.39
N GLY A 276 -9.00 12.35 0.95
CA GLY A 276 -9.51 11.18 0.21
C GLY A 276 -8.48 10.45 -0.66
N LYS A 277 -7.21 10.40 -0.23
CA LYS A 277 -6.17 9.56 -0.86
C LYS A 277 -6.05 8.22 -0.15
N ILE A 278 -5.73 7.17 -0.90
CA ILE A 278 -5.58 5.82 -0.38
C ILE A 278 -4.41 5.78 0.61
N VAL A 279 -4.62 5.16 1.77
CA VAL A 279 -3.55 4.86 2.72
C VAL A 279 -3.45 3.36 3.02
N ILE A 280 -2.22 2.84 2.95
CA ILE A 280 -1.89 1.44 3.22
C ILE A 280 -1.05 1.38 4.50
N THR A 281 -1.50 0.63 5.50
CA THR A 281 -0.70 0.32 6.70
C THR A 281 0.05 -0.99 6.47
N ALA A 282 1.38 -0.94 6.52
CA ALA A 282 2.24 -2.02 6.05
C ALA A 282 3.27 -2.48 7.09
N THR A 283 3.74 -3.73 6.93
CA THR A 283 4.76 -4.45 7.73
C THR A 283 4.39 -4.68 9.18
N GLN A 284 4.94 -5.72 9.84
CA GLN A 284 4.71 -6.01 11.26
C GLN A 284 3.22 -6.14 11.66
N MET A 285 2.36 -6.60 10.75
CA MET A 285 0.92 -6.73 11.02
C MET A 285 0.62 -8.04 11.76
N LEU A 286 0.93 -9.18 11.13
CA LEU A 286 0.75 -10.52 11.71
C LEU A 286 2.05 -11.32 11.59
N GLU A 287 3.20 -10.69 11.80
CA GLU A 287 4.56 -11.21 11.57
C GLU A 287 4.77 -12.64 12.14
N SER A 288 4.27 -12.91 13.34
CA SER A 288 4.39 -14.21 13.99
C SER A 288 3.74 -15.34 13.19
N MET A 289 2.78 -15.02 12.30
CA MET A 289 2.12 -15.97 11.43
C MET A 289 2.96 -16.47 10.24
N ILE A 290 4.15 -15.90 10.05
CA ILE A 290 5.16 -16.52 9.16
C ILE A 290 5.44 -17.96 9.60
N THR A 291 5.49 -18.19 10.92
CA THR A 291 5.85 -19.49 11.51
C THR A 291 4.74 -20.13 12.32
N ASN A 292 3.75 -19.37 12.80
CA ASN A 292 2.67 -19.83 13.66
C ASN A 292 1.29 -19.75 12.98
N PRO A 293 0.34 -20.63 13.32
CA PRO A 293 -0.99 -20.63 12.71
C PRO A 293 -1.95 -19.57 13.28
N VAL A 294 -1.57 -18.89 14.37
CA VAL A 294 -2.40 -17.89 15.09
C VAL A 294 -1.49 -16.73 15.48
N PRO A 295 -1.93 -15.47 15.35
CA PRO A 295 -1.12 -14.32 15.75
C PRO A 295 -1.15 -14.12 17.27
N THR A 296 -0.25 -13.27 17.74
CA THR A 296 -0.27 -12.76 19.11
C THR A 296 -1.45 -11.82 19.33
N ARG A 297 -1.80 -11.58 20.60
CA ARG A 297 -2.82 -10.57 20.96
C ARG A 297 -2.36 -9.15 20.61
N ALA A 298 -1.06 -8.90 20.67
CA ALA A 298 -0.49 -7.59 20.32
C ALA A 298 -0.67 -7.29 18.83
N GLU A 299 -0.38 -8.26 17.95
CA GLU A 299 -0.59 -8.15 16.51
C GLU A 299 -2.07 -7.97 16.15
N ALA A 300 -2.97 -8.75 16.78
CA ALA A 300 -4.41 -8.57 16.57
C ALA A 300 -4.89 -7.17 16.99
N SER A 301 -4.37 -6.66 18.12
CA SER A 301 -4.65 -5.28 18.58
C SER A 301 -4.11 -4.24 17.61
N ASP A 302 -2.92 -4.45 17.05
CA ASP A 302 -2.28 -3.53 16.12
C ASP A 302 -3.07 -3.42 14.80
N VAL A 303 -3.49 -4.54 14.22
CA VAL A 303 -4.38 -4.56 13.05
C VAL A 303 -5.69 -3.82 13.33
N ALA A 304 -6.34 -4.08 14.47
CA ALA A 304 -7.58 -3.40 14.85
C ALA A 304 -7.38 -1.88 15.00
N ASN A 305 -6.25 -1.45 15.57
CA ASN A 305 -5.92 -0.04 15.68
C ASN A 305 -5.69 0.62 14.32
N ALA A 306 -5.07 -0.06 13.35
CA ALA A 306 -4.94 0.48 11.99
C ALA A 306 -6.31 0.71 11.32
N VAL A 307 -7.26 -0.22 11.53
CA VAL A 307 -8.66 -0.07 11.08
C VAL A 307 -9.31 1.13 11.75
N TRP A 308 -9.22 1.24 13.07
CA TRP A 308 -9.80 2.38 13.81
C TRP A 308 -9.12 3.70 13.46
N ASP A 309 -7.83 3.72 13.15
CA ASP A 309 -7.12 4.89 12.64
C ASP A 309 -7.71 5.38 11.32
N GLY A 310 -8.29 4.47 10.54
CA GLY A 310 -9.03 4.74 9.32
C GLY A 310 -8.25 4.35 8.07
N THR A 311 -7.41 3.30 8.15
CA THR A 311 -6.65 2.81 7.00
C THR A 311 -7.56 2.27 5.90
N ASP A 312 -7.27 2.57 4.63
CA ASP A 312 -8.01 1.97 3.51
C ASP A 312 -7.61 0.51 3.32
N VAL A 313 -6.31 0.23 3.47
CA VAL A 313 -5.72 -1.08 3.20
C VAL A 313 -4.80 -1.49 4.35
N VAL A 314 -4.79 -2.78 4.68
CA VAL A 314 -3.76 -3.42 5.51
C VAL A 314 -2.96 -4.41 4.67
N MET A 315 -1.66 -4.51 4.93
CA MET A 315 -0.76 -5.31 4.07
C MET A 315 -0.06 -6.44 4.83
N LEU A 316 -0.13 -7.66 4.26
CA LEU A 316 0.67 -8.82 4.66
C LEU A 316 1.95 -8.90 3.81
N SER A 317 3.08 -9.15 4.46
CA SER A 317 4.43 -9.16 3.87
C SER A 317 5.02 -10.58 3.85
N GLY A 318 5.82 -10.92 4.86
CA GLY A 318 6.42 -12.25 4.99
C GLY A 318 5.37 -13.33 5.21
N GLU A 319 4.27 -12.96 5.88
CA GLU A 319 3.17 -13.84 6.26
C GLU A 319 2.58 -14.60 5.06
N THR A 320 2.47 -13.93 3.91
CA THR A 320 1.93 -14.52 2.69
C THR A 320 3.01 -14.90 1.67
N SER A 321 4.13 -14.18 1.63
CA SER A 321 5.15 -14.44 0.59
C SER A 321 5.98 -15.70 0.85
N VAL A 322 6.37 -15.93 2.10
CA VAL A 322 7.25 -17.05 2.52
C VAL A 322 6.72 -17.83 3.72
N GLY A 323 5.65 -17.35 4.35
CA GLY A 323 5.07 -17.93 5.55
C GLY A 323 4.48 -19.33 5.34
N LYS A 324 4.39 -20.09 6.42
CA LYS A 324 3.82 -21.45 6.44
C LYS A 324 2.29 -21.46 6.31
N TYR A 325 1.63 -20.35 6.62
CA TYR A 325 0.17 -20.26 6.74
C TYR A 325 -0.43 -19.08 5.94
N PRO A 326 -0.13 -18.93 4.64
CA PRO A 326 -0.47 -17.72 3.88
C PRO A 326 -1.99 -17.46 3.80
N VAL A 327 -2.78 -18.46 3.43
CA VAL A 327 -4.26 -18.34 3.35
C VAL A 327 -4.84 -18.07 4.74
N LYS A 328 -4.31 -18.71 5.78
CA LYS A 328 -4.77 -18.51 7.16
C LYS A 328 -4.48 -17.09 7.66
N ALA A 329 -3.34 -16.52 7.29
CA ALA A 329 -3.00 -15.15 7.61
C ALA A 329 -4.01 -14.17 7.00
N VAL A 330 -4.39 -14.36 5.74
CA VAL A 330 -5.46 -13.55 5.09
C VAL A 330 -6.80 -13.74 5.80
N GLU A 331 -7.19 -14.98 6.09
CA GLU A 331 -8.45 -15.30 6.78
C GLU A 331 -8.53 -14.64 8.17
N ILE A 332 -7.45 -14.71 8.96
CA ILE A 332 -7.39 -14.09 10.29
C ILE A 332 -7.36 -12.57 10.21
N MET A 333 -6.59 -12.00 9.27
CA MET A 333 -6.59 -10.57 9.00
C MET A 333 -8.02 -10.08 8.74
N ASN A 334 -8.74 -10.73 7.83
CA ASN A 334 -10.12 -10.40 7.50
C ASN A 334 -11.07 -10.50 8.71
N LYS A 335 -10.93 -11.55 9.54
CA LYS A 335 -11.70 -11.70 10.79
C LYS A 335 -11.46 -10.57 11.79
N ILE A 336 -10.20 -10.14 11.95
CA ILE A 336 -9.86 -9.02 12.83
C ILE A 336 -10.50 -7.74 12.31
N ILE A 337 -10.39 -7.46 11.01
CA ILE A 337 -10.98 -6.27 10.39
C ILE A 337 -12.50 -6.25 10.58
N LEU A 338 -13.20 -7.34 10.21
CA LEU A 338 -14.65 -7.45 10.37
C LEU A 338 -15.10 -7.20 11.81
N ASN A 339 -14.33 -7.65 12.81
CA ASN A 339 -14.63 -7.39 14.20
C ASN A 339 -14.35 -5.93 14.60
N ALA A 340 -13.26 -5.34 14.12
CA ALA A 340 -12.91 -3.94 14.39
C ALA A 340 -13.91 -2.96 13.77
N GLU A 341 -14.43 -3.24 12.58
CA GLU A 341 -15.43 -2.43 11.86
C GLU A 341 -16.80 -2.40 12.54
N LYS A 342 -17.14 -3.40 13.35
CA LYS A 342 -18.37 -3.38 14.17
C LYS A 342 -18.32 -2.33 15.28
N PHE A 343 -17.12 -1.99 15.74
CA PHE A 343 -16.89 -1.12 16.89
C PHE A 343 -15.98 0.06 16.53
N VAL A 344 -16.33 0.79 15.48
CA VAL A 344 -15.60 2.00 15.10
C VAL A 344 -15.90 3.10 16.13
N PRO A 345 -14.89 3.65 16.83
CA PRO A 345 -15.11 4.77 17.73
C PRO A 345 -15.66 5.98 16.95
N PRO A 346 -16.59 6.77 17.52
CA PRO A 346 -17.08 7.97 16.87
C PRO A 346 -15.89 8.91 16.58
N LYS A 347 -15.67 9.21 15.31
CA LYS A 347 -14.64 10.13 14.85
C LYS A 347 -15.28 11.30 14.11
N GLN A 348 -14.94 12.51 14.54
CA GLN A 348 -15.18 13.70 13.76
C GLN A 348 -13.99 13.87 12.81
N LEU A 349 -14.17 13.44 11.56
CA LEU A 349 -13.17 13.67 10.51
C LEU A 349 -13.47 15.02 9.84
N ASN A 350 -12.48 15.90 9.86
CA ASN A 350 -12.55 17.20 9.19
C ASN A 350 -12.04 17.05 7.75
N TYR A 351 -12.94 16.65 6.85
CA TYR A 351 -12.59 16.52 5.44
C TYR A 351 -12.21 17.87 4.85
N LEU A 352 -11.10 17.88 4.11
CA LEU A 352 -10.70 19.04 3.33
C LEU A 352 -11.58 19.12 2.08
N ILE A 353 -12.18 20.29 1.89
CA ILE A 353 -13.00 20.60 0.73
C ILE A 353 -12.06 21.18 -0.34
N PRO A 354 -12.06 20.66 -1.58
CA PRO A 354 -11.24 21.21 -2.65
C PRO A 354 -11.52 22.71 -2.90
N GLU A 355 -10.47 23.48 -3.15
CA GLU A 355 -10.61 24.90 -3.52
C GLU A 355 -11.12 25.06 -4.96
N ASN A 356 -10.76 24.14 -5.85
CA ASN A 356 -11.23 24.16 -7.23
C ASN A 356 -12.73 23.89 -7.29
N ILE A 357 -13.52 24.83 -7.83
CA ILE A 357 -14.99 24.73 -7.88
C ILE A 357 -15.50 23.43 -8.53
N LYS A 358 -14.83 22.91 -9.57
CA LYS A 358 -15.26 21.68 -10.25
C LYS A 358 -15.03 20.46 -9.37
N GLU A 359 -13.97 20.44 -8.58
CA GLU A 359 -13.67 19.36 -7.63
C GLU A 359 -14.55 19.49 -6.39
N ASN A 360 -14.75 20.71 -5.90
CA ASN A 360 -15.63 21.03 -4.78
C ASN A 360 -17.06 20.58 -5.02
N LEU A 361 -17.64 20.91 -6.19
CA LEU A 361 -19.00 20.49 -6.55
C LEU A 361 -19.15 18.96 -6.55
N PHE A 362 -18.13 18.26 -7.04
CA PHE A 362 -18.11 16.80 -7.05
C PHE A 362 -17.99 16.22 -5.63
N ASP A 363 -17.07 16.76 -4.83
CA ASP A 363 -16.83 16.36 -3.45
C ASP A 363 -18.07 16.61 -2.56
N SER A 364 -18.68 17.79 -2.67
CA SER A 364 -19.90 18.18 -1.97
C SER A 364 -21.09 17.28 -2.29
N MET A 365 -21.22 16.84 -3.56
CA MET A 365 -22.27 15.89 -3.94
C MET A 365 -22.06 14.53 -3.25
N ASN A 366 -20.83 14.00 -3.26
CA ASN A 366 -20.51 12.74 -2.59
C ASN A 366 -20.77 12.84 -1.07
N GLN A 367 -20.41 13.96 -0.45
CA GLN A 367 -20.72 14.24 0.96
C GLN A 367 -22.24 14.24 1.21
N GLY A 368 -23.01 14.90 0.34
CA GLY A 368 -24.47 14.94 0.41
C GLY A 368 -25.09 13.56 0.29
N ILE A 369 -24.64 12.74 -0.67
CA ILE A 369 -25.09 11.35 -0.85
C ILE A 369 -24.84 10.53 0.41
N VAL A 370 -23.64 10.62 0.98
CA VAL A 370 -23.29 9.86 2.20
C VAL A 370 -24.05 10.36 3.43
N SER A 371 -24.35 11.65 3.50
CA SER A 371 -25.24 12.19 4.55
C SER A 371 -26.66 11.65 4.42
N MET A 372 -27.22 11.67 3.20
CA MET A 372 -28.56 11.14 2.93
C MET A 372 -28.63 9.63 3.19
N SER A 373 -27.63 8.85 2.78
CA SER A 373 -27.60 7.39 2.99
C SER A 373 -27.68 7.01 4.46
N ARG A 374 -27.07 7.82 5.35
CA ARG A 374 -27.17 7.64 6.81
C ARG A 374 -28.57 7.96 7.33
N GLN A 375 -29.20 9.02 6.84
CA GLN A 375 -30.53 9.46 7.31
C GLN A 375 -31.64 8.49 6.92
N ILE A 376 -31.56 7.94 5.71
CA ILE A 376 -32.57 6.99 5.21
C ILE A 376 -32.23 5.53 5.50
N HIS A 377 -31.13 5.27 6.22
CA HIS A 377 -30.62 3.93 6.49
C HIS A 377 -30.48 3.07 5.23
N ALA A 378 -29.92 3.65 4.16
CA ALA A 378 -29.71 2.91 2.91
C ALA A 378 -28.78 1.71 3.14
N ASP A 379 -29.02 0.61 2.45
CA ASP A 379 -28.21 -0.61 2.51
C ASP A 379 -26.99 -0.54 1.57
N ALA A 380 -27.13 0.18 0.45
CA ALA A 380 -26.06 0.37 -0.52
C ALA A 380 -26.12 1.71 -1.27
N ILE A 381 -24.95 2.20 -1.68
CA ILE A 381 -24.79 3.24 -2.70
C ILE A 381 -24.14 2.58 -3.93
N VAL A 382 -24.86 2.60 -5.05
CA VAL A 382 -24.41 2.07 -6.34
C VAL A 382 -23.92 3.23 -7.20
N GLY A 383 -22.61 3.30 -7.41
CA GLY A 383 -21.94 4.33 -8.20
C GLY A 383 -21.52 3.82 -9.58
N PHE A 384 -22.09 4.38 -10.65
CA PHE A 384 -21.63 4.13 -12.02
C PHE A 384 -20.38 4.96 -12.33
N THR A 385 -19.37 4.34 -12.92
CA THR A 385 -18.10 5.02 -13.17
C THR A 385 -17.27 4.36 -14.28
N SER A 386 -16.63 5.20 -15.10
CA SER A 386 -15.64 4.74 -16.09
C SER A 386 -14.19 4.83 -15.59
N LYS A 387 -13.91 5.70 -14.61
CA LYS A 387 -12.55 6.00 -14.08
C LYS A 387 -12.42 5.91 -12.55
N GLY A 388 -13.47 5.46 -11.85
CA GLY A 388 -13.45 5.26 -10.40
C GLY A 388 -13.61 6.51 -9.53
N LYS A 389 -13.82 7.71 -10.10
CA LYS A 389 -13.92 8.95 -9.31
C LYS A 389 -15.08 8.93 -8.31
N THR A 390 -16.27 8.48 -8.73
CA THR A 390 -17.47 8.44 -7.89
C THR A 390 -17.30 7.54 -6.68
N PRO A 391 -16.97 6.25 -6.82
CA PRO A 391 -16.78 5.38 -5.65
C PRO A 391 -15.64 5.82 -4.73
N ARG A 392 -14.54 6.39 -5.25
CA ARG A 392 -13.47 6.97 -4.41
C ARG A 392 -13.97 8.19 -3.61
N GLY A 393 -14.74 9.07 -4.26
CA GLY A 393 -15.34 10.23 -3.60
C GLY A 393 -16.33 9.83 -2.51
N LEU A 394 -17.13 8.79 -2.72
CA LEU A 394 -18.01 8.22 -1.69
C LEU A 394 -17.20 7.58 -0.55
N SER A 395 -16.15 6.83 -0.88
CA SER A 395 -15.28 6.14 0.07
C SER A 395 -14.60 7.10 1.06
N LYS A 396 -14.18 8.28 0.61
CA LYS A 396 -13.63 9.36 1.45
C LYS A 396 -14.50 9.61 2.68
N TYR A 397 -15.82 9.68 2.51
CA TYR A 397 -16.77 10.01 3.57
C TYR A 397 -17.20 8.83 4.45
N ARG A 398 -16.63 7.65 4.20
CA ARG A 398 -16.82 6.42 5.01
C ARG A 398 -18.31 6.13 5.32
N PRO A 399 -19.18 5.90 4.32
CA PRO A 399 -20.58 5.55 4.57
C PRO A 399 -20.70 4.23 5.34
N ALA A 400 -21.76 4.13 6.16
CA ALA A 400 -22.08 2.91 6.91
C ALA A 400 -22.61 1.80 5.99
N CYS A 401 -23.28 2.16 4.91
CA CYS A 401 -23.77 1.24 3.89
C CYS A 401 -22.64 0.75 2.96
N LYS A 402 -22.96 -0.22 2.09
CA LYS A 402 -22.03 -0.76 1.09
C LYS A 402 -21.82 0.24 -0.06
N ILE A 403 -20.61 0.33 -0.60
CA ILE A 403 -20.36 1.05 -1.86
C ILE A 403 -20.16 0.02 -2.97
N ILE A 404 -21.03 0.04 -3.97
CA ILE A 404 -20.95 -0.85 -5.13
C ILE A 404 -20.57 -0.01 -6.34
N ALA A 405 -19.42 -0.29 -6.95
CA ALA A 405 -18.97 0.41 -8.14
C ALA A 405 -19.28 -0.43 -9.39
N LEU A 406 -20.02 0.16 -10.33
CA LEU A 406 -20.27 -0.44 -11.65
C LEU A 406 -19.44 0.25 -12.71
N SER A 407 -18.68 -0.55 -13.46
CA SER A 407 -17.73 -0.06 -14.47
C SER A 407 -17.73 -0.98 -15.68
N ASP A 408 -17.60 -0.37 -16.86
CA ASP A 408 -17.36 -1.02 -18.16
C ASP A 408 -15.87 -1.28 -18.43
N SER A 409 -14.99 -0.83 -17.52
CA SER A 409 -13.54 -0.98 -17.59
C SER A 409 -13.00 -1.89 -16.49
N PHE A 410 -12.29 -2.96 -16.89
CA PHE A 410 -11.58 -3.86 -15.98
C PHE A 410 -10.44 -3.15 -15.24
N GLU A 411 -9.72 -2.23 -15.89
CA GLU A 411 -8.66 -1.43 -15.26
C GLU A 411 -9.23 -0.60 -14.09
N THR A 412 -10.36 0.05 -14.31
CA THR A 412 -11.06 0.78 -13.26
C THR A 412 -11.52 -0.14 -12.14
N MET A 413 -12.04 -1.34 -12.45
CA MET A 413 -12.44 -2.30 -11.41
C MET A 413 -11.26 -2.74 -10.53
N ASN A 414 -10.12 -3.07 -11.14
CA ASN A 414 -8.93 -3.52 -10.41
C ASN A 414 -8.37 -2.42 -9.52
N THR A 415 -8.27 -1.19 -10.01
CA THR A 415 -7.80 -0.06 -9.18
C THR A 415 -8.77 0.29 -8.05
N LEU A 416 -10.05 -0.07 -8.14
CA LEU A 416 -11.02 0.11 -7.07
C LEU A 416 -10.96 -0.97 -5.99
N CYS A 417 -10.31 -2.11 -6.23
CA CYS A 417 -10.20 -3.18 -5.22
C CYS A 417 -9.48 -2.70 -3.95
N LEU A 418 -8.53 -1.77 -4.07
CA LEU A 418 -7.82 -1.17 -2.92
C LEU A 418 -8.50 0.09 -2.36
N THR A 419 -9.71 0.43 -2.82
CA THR A 419 -10.48 1.57 -2.29
C THR A 419 -11.39 1.10 -1.16
N TRP A 420 -11.28 1.72 0.03
CA TRP A 420 -12.05 1.31 1.22
C TRP A 420 -13.55 1.23 0.96
N GLY A 421 -14.17 0.15 1.41
CA GLY A 421 -15.62 -0.08 1.37
C GLY A 421 -16.22 -0.28 -0.01
N VAL A 422 -15.40 -0.26 -1.08
CA VAL A 422 -15.85 -0.43 -2.46
C VAL A 422 -15.79 -1.89 -2.87
N THR A 423 -16.89 -2.40 -3.41
CA THR A 423 -16.96 -3.64 -4.17
C THR A 423 -17.19 -3.29 -5.63
N SER A 424 -16.30 -3.72 -6.53
CA SER A 424 -16.39 -3.43 -7.96
C SER A 424 -17.06 -4.58 -8.73
N LEU A 425 -17.94 -4.23 -9.65
CA LEU A 425 -18.68 -5.14 -10.53
C LEU A 425 -18.59 -4.66 -11.98
N TYR A 426 -18.45 -5.61 -12.89
CA TYR A 426 -18.40 -5.33 -14.33
C TYR A 426 -19.81 -5.14 -14.89
N CYS A 427 -20.00 -4.08 -15.68
CA CYS A 427 -21.25 -3.83 -16.39
C CYS A 427 -20.94 -3.12 -17.71
N GLU A 428 -21.28 -3.74 -18.85
CA GLU A 428 -20.96 -3.22 -20.19
C GLU A 428 -21.74 -1.94 -20.53
N GLU A 429 -23.02 -1.88 -20.15
CA GLU A 429 -23.90 -0.77 -20.52
C GLU A 429 -24.13 0.17 -19.32
N ILE A 430 -23.27 1.19 -19.20
CA ILE A 430 -23.39 2.22 -18.15
C ILE A 430 -23.75 3.62 -18.68
N GLU A 431 -23.81 3.81 -20.00
CA GLU A 431 -24.08 5.12 -20.61
C GLU A 431 -25.57 5.50 -20.55
N GLN A 432 -26.45 4.55 -20.83
CA GLN A 432 -27.89 4.77 -20.82
C GLN A 432 -28.45 4.52 -19.42
N LYS A 433 -28.75 5.61 -18.70
CA LYS A 433 -29.17 5.59 -17.29
C LYS A 433 -30.19 4.50 -16.93
N GLU A 434 -31.31 4.41 -17.63
CA GLU A 434 -32.38 3.46 -17.27
C GLU A 434 -31.97 2.00 -17.51
N VAL A 435 -31.22 1.73 -18.59
CA VAL A 435 -30.69 0.40 -18.88
C VAL A 435 -29.63 0.00 -17.85
N ALA A 436 -28.72 0.93 -17.55
CA ALA A 436 -27.67 0.75 -16.54
C ALA A 436 -28.25 0.44 -15.16
N ILE A 437 -29.31 1.14 -14.74
CA ILE A 437 -30.01 0.87 -13.47
C ILE A 437 -30.67 -0.51 -13.49
N PHE A 438 -31.35 -0.88 -14.58
CA PHE A 438 -31.97 -2.19 -14.70
C PHE A 438 -30.95 -3.33 -14.60
N LEU A 439 -29.82 -3.23 -15.33
CA LEU A 439 -28.74 -4.20 -15.27
C LEU A 439 -28.08 -4.23 -13.89
N ALA A 440 -27.85 -3.06 -13.29
CA ALA A 440 -27.31 -2.92 -11.95
C ALA A 440 -28.16 -3.68 -10.92
N ARG A 441 -29.48 -3.48 -10.92
CA ARG A 441 -30.42 -4.16 -10.01
C ARG A 441 -30.32 -5.67 -10.12
N LYS A 442 -30.33 -6.19 -11.36
CA LYS A 442 -30.18 -7.62 -11.61
C LYS A 442 -28.86 -8.14 -11.05
N LEU A 443 -27.76 -7.46 -11.33
CA LEU A 443 -26.41 -7.90 -10.94
C LEU A 443 -26.20 -7.87 -9.42
N ILE A 444 -26.64 -6.82 -8.72
CA ILE A 444 -26.45 -6.70 -7.26
C ILE A 444 -27.30 -7.72 -6.48
N LEU A 445 -28.47 -8.10 -7.00
CA LEU A 445 -29.31 -9.16 -6.43
C LEU A 445 -28.72 -10.55 -6.72
N GLU A 446 -28.27 -10.81 -7.95
CA GLU A 446 -27.62 -12.09 -8.32
C GLU A 446 -26.35 -12.35 -7.52
N THR A 447 -25.58 -11.30 -7.24
CA THR A 447 -24.35 -11.35 -6.42
C THR A 447 -24.62 -11.35 -4.91
N LYS A 448 -25.88 -11.22 -4.48
CA LYS A 448 -26.30 -11.16 -3.07
C LYS A 448 -25.62 -10.04 -2.27
N LEU A 449 -25.19 -8.97 -2.94
CA LEU A 449 -24.63 -7.81 -2.26
C LEU A 449 -25.72 -7.01 -1.54
N VAL A 450 -26.96 -7.15 -1.98
CA VAL A 450 -28.18 -6.58 -1.39
C VAL A 450 -29.30 -7.62 -1.46
N GLU A 451 -30.31 -7.46 -0.63
CA GLU A 451 -31.50 -8.32 -0.58
C GLU A 451 -32.74 -7.57 -1.12
N PRO A 452 -33.76 -8.29 -1.63
CA PRO A 452 -35.04 -7.66 -1.97
C PRO A 452 -35.62 -6.88 -0.79
N GLY A 453 -36.12 -5.67 -1.04
CA GLY A 453 -36.61 -4.75 0.00
C GLY A 453 -35.53 -3.86 0.62
N ASN A 454 -34.25 -4.02 0.25
CA ASN A 454 -33.19 -3.10 0.65
C ASN A 454 -33.35 -1.73 -0.02
N THR A 455 -32.99 -0.67 0.71
CA THR A 455 -33.00 0.71 0.20
C THR A 455 -31.65 1.03 -0.46
N ILE A 456 -31.69 1.41 -1.73
CA ILE A 456 -30.49 1.70 -2.54
C ILE A 456 -30.51 3.12 -3.07
N ILE A 457 -29.31 3.72 -3.08
CA ILE A 457 -29.03 4.97 -3.78
C ILE A 457 -28.21 4.67 -5.02
N PHE A 458 -28.78 4.90 -6.20
CA PHE A 458 -28.05 4.93 -7.46
C PHE A 458 -27.52 6.33 -7.73
N THR A 459 -26.27 6.43 -8.16
CA THR A 459 -25.64 7.71 -8.52
C THR A 459 -24.66 7.54 -9.67
N ALA A 460 -24.58 8.57 -10.51
CA ALA A 460 -23.46 8.76 -11.41
C ALA A 460 -23.13 10.25 -11.51
N GLY A 461 -21.87 10.53 -11.82
CA GLY A 461 -21.39 11.89 -12.01
C GLY A 461 -20.33 11.92 -13.11
N GLY A 462 -20.53 12.79 -14.10
CA GLY A 462 -19.67 12.82 -15.27
C GLY A 462 -19.70 14.15 -16.01
N ALA A 463 -18.62 14.45 -16.72
CA ALA A 463 -18.61 15.54 -17.70
C ALA A 463 -19.39 15.06 -18.94
N LYS A 464 -20.49 15.75 -19.26
CA LYS A 464 -21.26 15.51 -20.49
C LYS A 464 -20.65 16.30 -21.66
N ALA A 465 -20.01 17.42 -21.34
CA ALA A 465 -19.12 18.20 -22.22
C ALA A 465 -18.08 18.95 -21.38
N GLU A 466 -17.14 19.65 -22.02
CA GLU A 466 -16.01 20.35 -21.36
C GLU A 466 -16.45 21.36 -20.27
N LYS A 467 -17.65 21.92 -20.42
CA LYS A 467 -18.26 22.91 -19.49
C LYS A 467 -19.52 22.42 -18.77
N THR A 468 -20.03 21.22 -19.07
CA THR A 468 -21.26 20.70 -18.45
C THR A 468 -20.98 19.42 -17.70
N ARG A 469 -21.38 19.40 -16.42
CA ARG A 469 -21.40 18.20 -15.61
C ARG A 469 -22.83 17.84 -15.29
N GLU A 470 -23.16 16.57 -15.47
CA GLU A 470 -24.43 16.01 -15.05
C GLU A 470 -24.15 15.02 -13.93
N ASN A 471 -24.95 15.18 -12.88
CA ASN A 471 -24.82 14.51 -11.61
C ASN A 471 -26.26 14.16 -11.23
N TRP A 472 -26.55 12.88 -10.98
CA TRP A 472 -27.90 12.46 -10.65
C TRP A 472 -27.89 11.45 -9.51
N ILE A 473 -29.02 11.42 -8.79
CA ILE A 473 -29.28 10.50 -7.68
C ILE A 473 -30.66 9.90 -7.90
N ARG A 474 -30.82 8.61 -7.61
CA ARG A 474 -32.11 7.91 -7.60
C ARG A 474 -32.17 7.03 -6.36
N PHE A 475 -33.30 7.08 -5.67
CA PHE A 475 -33.60 6.22 -4.54
C PHE A 475 -34.54 5.12 -5.00
N GLU A 476 -34.30 3.90 -4.54
CA GLU A 476 -35.11 2.76 -4.93
C GLU A 476 -35.08 1.68 -3.85
N GLU A 477 -36.22 1.03 -3.64
CA GLU A 477 -36.31 -0.22 -2.90
C GLU A 477 -36.25 -1.36 -3.94
N VAL A 478 -35.28 -2.27 -3.80
CA VAL A 478 -34.95 -3.24 -4.87
C VAL A 478 -35.81 -4.49 -4.87
#